data_AF-A0A0B2XGK1-F1
#
_entry.id   AF-A0A0B2XGK1-F1
#
_cell.length_a   1.000
_cell.length_b   1.000
_cell.length_c   1.000
_cell.angle_alpha   90.00
_cell.angle_beta   90.00
_cell.angle_gamma   90.00
#
_symmetry.space_group_name_H-M   'P 1'
#
loop_
_entity.id
_entity.type
_entity.pdbx_description
1 polymer ?
#
loop_
_entity_poly.entity_id
_entity_poly.type
_entity_poly.pdbx_seq_one_letter_code
_entity_poly.pdbx_strand_id
1 'polypeptide(L)'
;MTDIDDKPGEKPLFSLQAFNFGQVAGSDRLLFGKNSGALDYVCVMGRRMPVGYDKMSELWVFPKQVAGMFDNRVDVYSLSELGTIEVDMSEQGNEDPLFSFYVKKAE
;
A
#
# COMPACT_ATOMS: atom_id res chain seq x y z
N MET A 1 -4.52 -18.75 0.52
CA MET A 1 -4.59 -17.29 0.38
C MET A 1 -5.22 -16.85 1.68
N THR A 2 -4.42 -16.41 2.63
CA THR A 2 -4.87 -16.07 3.99
C THR A 2 -5.59 -14.74 3.90
N ASP A 3 -6.91 -14.78 4.03
CA ASP A 3 -7.74 -13.60 4.21
C ASP A 3 -7.19 -12.82 5.40
N ILE A 4 -6.92 -11.54 5.16
CA ILE A 4 -6.56 -10.58 6.20
C ILE A 4 -7.79 -10.49 7.10
N ASP A 5 -7.63 -10.92 8.37
CA ASP A 5 -8.63 -10.92 9.44
C ASP A 5 -9.82 -9.98 9.22
N ASP A 6 -10.94 -10.54 8.75
CA ASP A 6 -12.26 -9.89 8.80
C ASP A 6 -12.68 -9.84 10.29
N LYS A 7 -12.25 -8.79 11.00
CA LYS A 7 -12.77 -8.53 12.34
C LYS A 7 -14.25 -8.17 12.22
N PRO A 8 -15.16 -8.83 12.96
CA PRO A 8 -16.58 -8.55 12.86
C PRO A 8 -16.87 -7.09 13.25
N GLY A 9 -17.20 -6.27 12.25
CA GLY A 9 -17.62 -4.87 12.41
C GLY A 9 -16.84 -3.84 11.58
N GLU A 10 -15.67 -4.17 11.07
CA GLU A 10 -14.88 -3.26 10.24
C GLU A 10 -15.19 -3.50 8.77
N LYS A 11 -15.89 -2.55 8.12
CA LYS A 11 -16.08 -2.60 6.66
C LYS A 11 -14.75 -2.24 5.98
N PRO A 12 -14.25 -3.03 5.03
CA PRO A 12 -13.07 -2.65 4.27
C PRO A 12 -13.30 -1.31 3.57
N LEU A 13 -12.34 -0.40 3.66
CA LEU A 13 -12.41 0.92 3.03
C LEU A 13 -12.37 0.80 1.50
N PHE A 14 -11.53 -0.11 0.99
CA PHE A 14 -11.47 -0.48 -0.43
C PHE A 14 -10.74 -1.82 -0.60
N SER A 15 -10.91 -2.41 -1.78
CA SER A 15 -10.22 -3.63 -2.22
C SER A 15 -9.53 -3.39 -3.56
N LEU A 16 -8.33 -3.94 -3.70
CA LEU A 16 -7.51 -3.83 -4.92
C LEU A 16 -6.98 -5.19 -5.36
N GLN A 17 -6.88 -5.38 -6.67
CA GLN A 17 -6.19 -6.53 -7.24
C GLN A 17 -4.69 -6.29 -7.19
N ALA A 18 -4.01 -7.02 -6.31
CA ALA A 18 -2.56 -7.07 -6.23
C ALA A 18 -2.04 -8.36 -6.87
N PHE A 19 -0.90 -8.27 -7.55
CA PHE A 19 -0.22 -9.45 -8.11
C PHE A 19 0.83 -9.94 -7.12
N ASN A 20 0.94 -11.26 -6.96
CA ASN A 20 2.00 -11.85 -6.14
C ASN A 20 3.33 -12.04 -6.90
N PHE A 21 3.34 -11.80 -8.22
CA PHE A 21 4.49 -12.06 -9.09
C PHE A 21 5.13 -10.76 -9.59
N GLY A 22 6.43 -10.58 -9.33
CA GLY A 22 7.23 -9.47 -9.87
C GLY A 22 7.58 -9.57 -11.36
N GLN A 23 6.77 -10.30 -12.14
CA GLN A 23 7.05 -10.60 -13.54
C GLN A 23 6.40 -9.62 -14.53
N VAL A 24 5.60 -8.67 -14.06
CA VAL A 24 4.98 -7.67 -14.95
C VAL A 24 5.92 -6.47 -15.10
N ALA A 25 6.39 -6.25 -16.33
CA ALA A 25 7.25 -5.11 -16.64
C ALA A 25 6.58 -3.79 -16.24
N GLY A 26 7.35 -2.92 -15.59
CA GLY A 26 6.84 -1.64 -15.08
C GLY A 26 6.15 -1.72 -13.73
N SER A 27 6.02 -2.92 -13.13
CA SER A 27 5.65 -3.04 -11.72
C SER A 27 6.84 -2.79 -10.79
N ASP A 28 6.54 -2.38 -9.57
CA ASP A 28 7.50 -2.19 -8.49
C ASP A 28 6.97 -2.80 -7.19
N ARG A 29 7.89 -3.15 -6.30
CA ARG A 29 7.58 -3.81 -5.04
C ARG A 29 7.16 -2.80 -3.99
N LEU A 30 5.97 -2.99 -3.42
CA LEU A 30 5.44 -2.25 -2.28
C LEU A 30 5.50 -3.14 -1.03
N LEU A 31 6.08 -2.60 0.04
CA LEU A 31 6.28 -3.30 1.30
C LEU A 31 5.60 -2.54 2.44
N PHE A 32 4.86 -3.27 3.26
CA PHE A 32 4.34 -2.78 4.54
C PHE A 32 5.14 -3.39 5.68
N GLY A 33 5.57 -2.55 6.61
CA GLY A 33 6.34 -2.97 7.76
C GLY A 33 5.83 -2.36 9.05
N LYS A 34 6.15 -3.02 10.16
CA LYS A 34 5.90 -2.54 11.51
C LYS A 34 7.20 -2.55 12.30
N ASN A 35 7.44 -1.49 13.06
CA ASN A 35 8.56 -1.43 13.98
C ASN A 35 8.33 -2.44 15.11
N SER A 36 9.27 -3.35 15.35
CA SER A 36 9.12 -4.40 16.36
C SER A 36 9.08 -3.86 17.79
N GLY A 37 9.64 -2.66 18.02
CA GLY A 37 9.75 -2.02 19.33
C GLY A 37 8.78 -0.86 19.58
N ALA A 38 7.96 -0.48 18.61
CA ALA A 38 7.07 0.67 18.69
C ALA A 38 5.74 0.44 17.96
N LEU A 39 4.69 1.20 18.30
CA LEU A 39 3.49 1.28 17.49
C LEU A 39 3.74 2.22 16.31
N ASP A 40 4.59 1.78 15.39
CA ASP A 40 5.03 2.56 14.24
C ASP A 40 5.02 1.71 12.96
N TYR A 41 4.44 2.25 11.89
CA TYR A 41 4.22 1.55 10.63
C TYR A 41 4.89 2.29 9.47
N VAL A 42 5.37 1.53 8.48
CA VAL A 42 6.01 2.08 7.29
C VAL A 42 5.47 1.43 6.03
N CYS A 43 5.37 2.22 4.96
CA CYS A 43 5.12 1.77 3.60
C CYS A 43 6.26 2.25 2.70
N VAL A 44 6.91 1.34 1.97
CA VAL A 44 7.99 1.70 1.04
C VAL A 44 7.80 1.05 -0.32
N MET A 45 8.08 1.80 -1.38
CA MET A 45 8.05 1.33 -2.77
C MET A 45 9.47 1.30 -3.35
N GLY A 46 9.82 0.23 -4.07
CA GLY A 46 11.09 0.09 -4.80
C GLY A 46 12.35 -0.02 -3.94
N ARG A 47 12.20 -0.27 -2.64
CA ARG A 47 13.29 -0.30 -1.66
C ARG A 47 13.32 -1.59 -0.86
N ARG A 48 14.37 -1.76 -0.05
CA ARG A 48 14.41 -2.78 1.00
C ARG A 48 13.68 -2.26 2.24
N MET A 49 13.18 -3.17 3.07
CA MET A 49 12.61 -2.80 4.37
C MET A 49 13.65 -2.05 5.21
N PRO A 50 13.31 -0.90 5.82
CA PRO A 50 14.21 -0.19 6.71
C PRO A 50 14.63 -1.05 7.91
N VAL A 51 15.84 -0.81 8.42
CA VAL A 51 16.33 -1.49 9.64
C VAL A 51 15.42 -1.16 10.81
N GLY A 52 15.06 -2.18 11.61
CA GLY A 52 14.17 -2.04 12.76
C GLY A 52 12.69 -2.25 12.45
N TYR A 53 12.32 -2.47 11.18
CA TYR A 53 10.97 -2.83 10.76
C TYR A 53 10.91 -4.26 10.28
N ASP A 54 9.92 -4.99 10.77
CA ASP A 54 9.57 -6.33 10.30
C ASP A 54 8.55 -6.23 9.15
N LYS A 55 8.75 -7.04 8.11
CA LYS A 55 7.84 -7.09 6.97
C LYS A 55 6.53 -7.75 7.36
N MET A 56 5.43 -7.01 7.21
CA MET A 56 4.07 -7.51 7.40
C MET A 56 3.48 -8.06 6.11
N SER A 57 3.60 -7.30 5.01
CA SER A 57 3.07 -7.71 3.71
C SER A 57 3.93 -7.16 2.55
N GLU A 58 3.77 -7.77 1.39
CA GLU A 58 4.48 -7.44 0.16
C GLU A 58 3.52 -7.63 -1.02
N LEU A 59 3.47 -6.63 -1.90
CA LEU A 59 2.73 -6.71 -3.15
C LEU A 59 3.47 -5.99 -4.29
N TRP A 60 3.07 -6.30 -5.52
CA TRP A 60 3.56 -5.62 -6.72
C TRP A 60 2.51 -4.65 -7.26
N VAL A 61 2.91 -3.40 -7.46
CA VAL A 61 2.06 -2.27 -7.88
C VAL A 61 2.69 -1.55 -9.07
N PHE A 62 1.96 -0.61 -9.69
CA PHE A 62 2.51 0.19 -10.78
C PHE A 62 2.83 1.60 -10.30
N PRO A 63 4.10 2.07 -10.38
CA PRO A 63 4.44 3.46 -10.04
C PRO A 63 3.84 4.49 -11.01
N LYS A 64 3.39 4.05 -12.19
CA LYS A 64 2.80 4.89 -13.22
C LYS A 64 1.48 4.30 -13.70
N GLN A 65 0.55 5.17 -14.07
CA GLN A 65 -0.72 4.76 -14.65
C GLN A 65 -0.50 3.93 -15.93
N VAL A 66 -1.27 2.86 -16.08
CA VAL A 66 -1.36 2.09 -17.31
C VAL A 66 -2.81 2.11 -17.78
N ALA A 67 -3.09 3.02 -18.72
CA ALA A 67 -4.43 3.28 -19.24
C ALA A 67 -5.16 1.98 -19.65
N GLY A 68 -6.36 1.79 -19.10
CA GLY A 68 -7.22 0.63 -19.35
C GLY A 68 -6.87 -0.63 -18.55
N MET A 69 -5.87 -0.58 -17.67
CA MET A 69 -5.42 -1.75 -16.90
C MET A 69 -5.19 -1.42 -15.42
N PHE A 70 -4.42 -0.38 -15.12
CA PHE A 70 -4.06 0.07 -13.77
C PHE A 70 -4.28 1.57 -13.67
N ASP A 71 -5.54 1.95 -13.47
CA ASP A 71 -5.99 3.34 -13.55
C ASP A 71 -6.41 3.93 -12.21
N ASN A 72 -6.51 3.12 -11.17
CA ASN A 72 -6.95 3.60 -9.86
C ASN A 72 -5.71 4.03 -9.09
N ARG A 73 -5.57 5.34 -8.92
CA ARG A 73 -4.51 5.93 -8.11
C ARG A 73 -4.77 5.64 -6.64
N VAL A 74 -3.71 5.26 -5.95
CA VAL A 74 -3.67 5.09 -4.51
C VAL A 74 -2.55 5.95 -3.96
N ASP A 75 -2.89 6.79 -3.01
CA ASP A 75 -1.97 7.70 -2.35
C ASP A 75 -1.60 7.17 -0.96
N VAL A 76 -0.33 7.36 -0.59
CA VAL A 76 0.20 6.95 0.71
C VAL A 76 0.64 8.18 1.49
N TYR A 77 0.11 8.33 2.69
CA TYR A 77 0.41 9.42 3.61
C TYR A 77 1.09 8.90 4.87
N SER A 78 1.93 9.72 5.50
CA SER A 78 2.48 9.46 6.83
C SER A 78 1.70 10.26 7.84
N LEU A 79 1.01 9.58 8.75
CA LEU A 79 0.41 10.20 9.93
C LEU A 79 1.43 10.13 11.07
N SER A 80 2.50 10.90 10.93
CA SER A 80 3.69 10.83 11.79
C SER A 80 3.37 11.02 13.28
N GLU A 81 2.38 11.86 13.60
CA GLU A 81 1.93 12.08 14.99
C GLU A 81 1.24 10.86 15.61
N LEU A 82 0.71 9.96 14.78
CA LEU A 82 0.00 8.74 15.17
C LEU A 82 0.84 7.47 14.97
N GLY A 83 2.05 7.59 14.42
CA GLY A 83 2.92 6.45 14.10
C GLY A 83 2.28 5.49 13.09
N THR A 84 1.43 5.99 12.19
CA THR A 84 0.76 5.15 11.19
C THR A 84 0.92 5.72 9.80
N ILE A 85 0.64 4.87 8.82
CA ILE A 85 0.44 5.27 7.44
C ILE A 85 -1.07 5.33 7.16
N GLU A 86 -1.45 6.17 6.22
CA GLU A 86 -2.78 6.16 5.63
C GLU A 86 -2.66 5.84 4.14
N VAL A 87 -3.62 5.06 3.63
CA VAL A 87 -3.71 4.71 2.22
C VAL A 87 -5.08 5.14 1.74
N ASP A 88 -5.12 6.00 0.73
CA ASP A 88 -6.35 6.60 0.22
C ASP A 88 -6.50 6.39 -1.28
N MET A 89 -7.73 6.15 -1.72
CA MET A 89 -8.13 5.98 -3.13
C MET A 89 -9.22 7.00 -3.52
N SER A 90 -9.61 7.91 -2.62
CA SER A 90 -10.75 8.83 -2.79
C SER A 90 -10.42 10.12 -3.54
N GLU A 91 -9.16 10.33 -3.95
CA GLU A 91 -8.66 11.56 -4.58
C GLU A 91 -8.86 12.84 -3.72
N GLN A 92 -9.21 12.70 -2.43
CA GLN A 92 -9.56 13.80 -1.52
C GLN A 92 -8.47 14.14 -0.49
N GLY A 93 -7.26 13.60 -0.65
CA GLY A 93 -6.14 13.92 0.23
C GLY A 93 -5.89 15.43 0.30
N ASN A 94 -5.94 15.98 1.52
CA ASN A 94 -5.67 17.40 1.79
C ASN A 94 -4.17 17.69 1.95
N GLU A 95 -3.31 16.67 1.87
CA GLU A 95 -1.86 16.74 2.06
C GLU A 95 -1.12 16.19 0.84
N ASP A 96 0.17 16.49 0.73
CA ASP A 96 1.01 15.90 -0.32
C ASP A 96 1.37 14.44 0.06
N PRO A 97 1.12 13.45 -0.80
CA PRO A 97 1.43 12.07 -0.50
C PRO A 97 2.95 11.83 -0.48
N LEU A 98 3.39 10.87 0.34
CA LEU A 98 4.77 10.38 0.31
C LEU A 98 5.12 9.81 -1.08
N PHE A 99 4.17 9.08 -1.66
CA PHE A 99 4.19 8.59 -3.03
C PHE A 99 2.79 8.09 -3.41
N SER A 100 2.62 7.86 -4.70
CA SER A 100 1.41 7.30 -5.28
C SER A 100 1.75 6.06 -6.10
N PHE A 101 0.79 5.15 -6.20
CA PHE A 101 0.87 3.99 -7.09
C PHE A 101 -0.49 3.71 -7.71
N TYR A 102 -0.50 2.83 -8.71
CA TYR A 102 -1.70 2.50 -9.48
C TYR A 102 -2.01 1.03 -9.38
N VAL A 103 -3.30 0.75 -9.23
CA VAL A 103 -3.84 -0.60 -9.10
C VAL A 103 -5.07 -0.78 -9.96
N LYS A 104 -5.44 -2.04 -10.14
CA LYS A 104 -6.76 -2.40 -10.65
C LYS A 104 -7.70 -2.53 -9.46
N LYS A 105 -8.83 -1.82 -9.49
CA LYS A 105 -9.88 -1.97 -8.48
C LYS A 105 -10.40 -3.41 -8.49
N ALA A 106 -10.63 -3.98 -7.31
CA ALA A 106 -11.35 -5.26 -7.23
C ALA A 106 -12.82 -5.03 -7.63
N GLU A 107 -13.37 -5.94 -8.44
CA GLU A 107 -14.80 -5.95 -8.79
C GLU A 107 -15.66 -6.34 -7.60
#